data_AF-A0A0B6AQG8-F1
#
_entry.id   AF-A0A0B6AQG8-F1
#
_cell.length_a   1.000
_cell.length_b   1.000
_cell.length_c   1.000
_cell.angle_alpha   90.00
_cell.angle_beta   90.00
_cell.angle_gamma   90.00
#
_symmetry.space_group_name_H-M   'P 1'
#
loop_
_entity.id
_entity.type
_entity.pdbx_description
1 polymer ?
#
loop_
_entity_poly.entity_id
_entity_poly.type
_entity_poly.pdbx_seq_one_letter_code
_entity_poly.pdbx_strand_id
1 'polypeptide(L)'
;MIYIKKFNFLGGRIIKTGIAVFLTALICQSIGWPYMLAVITAIVTIEPTAADSIKKAFIRFPASAIGAAFAMLYTFLLGVTPLTYMLVAVSTIISCSKLRLHAGTLVATLTGVAMLTIVHDHYFISFLIRLATTSIGLLTSSLVNIIVLPPNYTPIITRKIQNLSKQMSSVLQQRGSELSQVHACHKQTKLQFQQLSAEIEKIETLCEYQQKEWKFHHFTRTAMRKFHYEYKKLSLMRQLVYHIGNLIYLPAHQLQSARHQVIWDTFISFHNVLQNEQYKSSLHHQTLVLTLKQRFWAHKQEENRGDHPFSTETTMLYELLAIHHLLEELHRIHCLKDRYNLNNSSVSLSS
;
A
#
# COMPACT_ATOMS: atom_id res chain seq x y z
N MET A 1 -25.36 -23.65 -11.96
CA MET A 1 -23.91 -23.33 -11.89
C MET A 1 -23.79 -21.82 -11.66
N ILE A 2 -23.78 -21.38 -10.40
CA ILE A 2 -23.81 -19.96 -10.05
C ILE A 2 -22.41 -19.38 -10.23
N TYR A 3 -22.25 -18.59 -11.28
CA TYR A 3 -21.03 -17.81 -11.54
C TYR A 3 -20.91 -16.73 -10.46
N ILE A 4 -20.07 -16.99 -9.44
CA ILE A 4 -19.70 -15.97 -8.46
C ILE A 4 -18.83 -14.94 -9.17
N LYS A 5 -19.45 -13.81 -9.49
CA LYS A 5 -18.82 -12.60 -10.02
C LYS A 5 -17.64 -12.22 -9.11
N LYS A 6 -16.44 -12.05 -9.67
CA LYS A 6 -15.22 -11.63 -8.95
C LYS A 6 -15.50 -10.33 -8.19
N PHE A 7 -15.82 -10.44 -6.90
CA PHE A 7 -15.98 -9.30 -6.01
C PHE A 7 -14.60 -8.67 -5.79
N ASN A 8 -14.45 -7.43 -6.26
CA ASN A 8 -13.26 -6.62 -6.02
C ASN A 8 -13.02 -6.51 -4.50
N PHE A 9 -11.76 -6.70 -4.10
CA PHE A 9 -11.10 -6.57 -2.78
C PHE A 9 -11.90 -6.12 -1.54
N LEU A 10 -12.77 -5.11 -1.64
CA LEU A 10 -13.69 -4.72 -0.58
C LEU A 10 -14.64 -5.87 -0.17
N GLY A 11 -15.07 -6.71 -1.11
CA GLY A 11 -16.00 -7.82 -0.82
C GLY A 11 -15.38 -8.94 0.02
N GLY A 12 -14.11 -9.27 -0.19
CA GLY A 12 -13.45 -10.37 0.52
C GLY A 12 -13.38 -10.11 2.03
N ARG A 13 -12.93 -8.92 2.44
CA ARG A 13 -12.89 -8.54 3.85
C ARG A 13 -14.29 -8.53 4.48
N ILE A 14 -15.28 -7.95 3.80
CA ILE A 14 -16.66 -7.89 4.30
C ILE A 14 -17.21 -9.29 4.55
N ILE A 15 -17.01 -10.21 3.59
CA ILE A 15 -17.46 -11.61 3.71
C ILE A 15 -16.78 -12.29 4.91
N LYS A 16 -15.45 -12.16 5.04
CA LYS A 16 -14.71 -12.74 6.18
C LYS A 16 -15.17 -12.16 7.52
N THR A 17 -15.40 -10.85 7.58
CA THR A 17 -15.95 -10.21 8.79
C THR A 17 -17.32 -10.76 9.13
N GLY A 18 -18.22 -10.88 8.15
CA GLY A 18 -19.54 -11.49 8.38
C GLY A 18 -19.44 -12.92 8.89
N ILE A 19 -18.59 -13.75 8.28
CA ILE A 19 -18.38 -15.15 8.69
C ILE A 19 -17.78 -15.23 10.10
N ALA A 20 -16.78 -14.40 10.41
CA ALA A 20 -16.18 -14.38 11.74
C ALA A 20 -17.21 -13.97 12.80
N VAL A 21 -17.99 -12.91 12.56
CA VAL A 21 -19.06 -12.47 13.45
C VAL A 21 -20.05 -13.60 13.72
N PHE A 22 -20.53 -14.25 12.65
CA PHE A 22 -21.47 -15.35 12.76
C PHE A 22 -20.91 -16.51 13.58
N LEU A 23 -19.69 -16.97 13.26
CA LEU A 23 -19.05 -18.08 13.96
C LEU A 23 -18.75 -17.74 15.42
N THR A 24 -18.25 -16.54 15.72
CA THR A 24 -18.00 -16.08 17.09
C THR A 24 -19.28 -16.09 17.91
N ALA A 25 -20.37 -15.54 17.37
CA ALA A 25 -21.66 -15.49 18.04
C ALA A 25 -22.20 -16.90 18.30
N LEU A 26 -22.15 -17.78 17.30
CA LEU A 26 -22.62 -19.15 17.38
C LEU A 26 -21.85 -19.95 18.45
N ILE A 27 -20.52 -19.81 18.50
CA ILE A 27 -19.68 -20.47 19.50
C ILE A 27 -20.06 -19.98 20.91
N CYS A 28 -20.13 -18.65 21.13
CA CYS A 28 -20.51 -18.10 22.43
C CYS A 28 -21.92 -18.53 22.85
N GLN A 29 -22.88 -18.50 21.93
CA GLN A 29 -24.26 -18.92 22.19
C GLN A 29 -24.34 -20.40 22.57
N SER A 30 -23.60 -21.28 21.90
CA SER A 30 -23.60 -22.72 22.21
C SER A 30 -23.08 -23.07 23.60
N ILE A 31 -22.19 -22.22 24.15
CA ILE A 31 -21.60 -22.37 25.48
C ILE A 31 -22.41 -21.58 26.55
N GLY A 32 -23.39 -20.77 26.13
CA GLY A 32 -24.17 -19.92 27.02
C GLY A 32 -23.43 -18.68 27.51
N TRP A 33 -22.41 -18.21 26.79
CA TRP A 33 -21.61 -17.04 27.17
C TRP A 33 -22.05 -15.75 26.45
N PRO A 34 -21.81 -14.56 27.04
CA PRO A 34 -22.13 -13.29 26.40
C PRO A 34 -21.37 -13.09 25.09
N TYR A 35 -22.09 -12.98 23.97
CA TYR A 35 -21.48 -12.91 22.64
C TYR A 35 -21.16 -11.49 22.15
N MET A 36 -21.82 -10.44 22.68
CA MET A 36 -21.74 -9.08 22.12
C MET A 36 -20.30 -8.56 22.00
N LEU A 37 -19.51 -8.62 23.08
CA LEU A 37 -18.13 -8.13 23.08
C LEU A 37 -17.16 -9.09 22.39
N ALA A 38 -17.45 -10.40 22.35
CA ALA A 38 -16.69 -11.36 21.54
C ALA A 38 -16.83 -11.03 20.05
N VAL A 39 -18.06 -10.75 19.60
CA VAL A 39 -18.37 -10.32 18.24
C VAL A 39 -17.68 -8.99 17.91
N ILE A 40 -17.77 -7.99 18.78
CA ILE A 40 -17.05 -6.71 18.59
C ILE A 40 -15.55 -6.97 18.44
N THR A 41 -14.98 -7.82 19.30
CA THR A 41 -13.57 -8.22 19.24
C THR A 41 -13.22 -8.89 17.91
N ALA A 42 -14.08 -9.77 17.39
CA ALA A 42 -13.88 -10.40 16.09
C ALA A 42 -13.89 -9.37 14.94
N ILE A 43 -14.86 -8.46 14.94
CA ILE A 43 -15.01 -7.40 13.91
C ILE A 43 -13.75 -6.56 13.81
N VAL A 44 -13.31 -6.02 14.96
CA VAL A 44 -12.18 -5.10 14.98
C VAL A 44 -10.87 -5.81 14.68
N THR A 45 -10.77 -7.14 14.85
CA THR A 45 -9.55 -7.97 14.69
C THR A 45 -9.30 -8.41 13.27
N ILE A 46 -10.31 -8.42 12.40
CA ILE A 46 -10.07 -8.64 10.98
C ILE A 46 -9.38 -7.43 10.34
N GLU A 47 -8.16 -7.69 9.90
CA GLU A 47 -7.32 -6.76 9.14
C GLU A 47 -7.25 -7.16 7.65
N PRO A 48 -6.69 -6.29 6.78
CA PRO A 48 -6.47 -6.63 5.38
C PRO A 48 -5.64 -7.90 5.18
N THR A 49 -4.71 -8.19 6.10
CA THR A 49 -3.88 -9.39 6.08
C THR A 49 -4.12 -10.29 7.30
N ALA A 50 -3.96 -11.59 7.12
CA ALA A 50 -3.99 -12.57 8.20
C ALA A 50 -2.87 -12.30 9.22
N ALA A 51 -1.67 -11.96 8.72
CA ALA A 51 -0.51 -11.61 9.52
C ALA A 51 -0.79 -10.44 10.49
N ASP A 52 -1.40 -9.36 9.97
CA ASP A 52 -1.72 -8.20 10.79
C ASP A 52 -2.85 -8.49 11.79
N SER A 53 -3.81 -9.35 11.42
CA SER A 53 -4.90 -9.78 12.31
C SER A 53 -4.34 -10.52 13.53
N ILE A 54 -3.45 -11.49 13.30
CA ILE A 54 -2.79 -12.26 14.35
C ILE A 54 -1.92 -11.35 15.23
N LYS A 55 -1.12 -10.47 14.61
CA LYS A 55 -0.29 -9.51 15.36
C LYS A 55 -1.15 -8.61 16.26
N LYS A 56 -2.28 -8.11 15.76
CA LYS A 56 -3.20 -7.30 16.56
C LYS A 56 -3.92 -8.12 17.63
N ALA A 57 -4.23 -9.38 17.38
CA ALA A 57 -4.81 -10.27 18.39
C ALA A 57 -3.89 -10.41 19.61
N PHE A 58 -2.59 -10.63 19.39
CA PHE A 58 -1.60 -10.69 20.47
C PHE A 58 -1.46 -9.38 21.27
N ILE A 59 -1.69 -8.23 20.63
CA ILE A 59 -1.68 -6.92 21.32
C ILE A 59 -3.00 -6.68 22.08
N ARG A 60 -4.11 -7.13 21.51
CA ARG A 60 -5.45 -6.88 22.06
C ARG A 60 -5.82 -7.74 23.23
N PHE A 61 -5.37 -8.99 23.26
CA PHE A 61 -5.62 -9.87 24.39
C PHE A 61 -5.16 -9.27 25.73
N PRO A 62 -3.88 -8.88 25.91
CA PRO A 62 -3.43 -8.27 27.16
C PRO A 62 -4.06 -6.90 27.40
N ALA A 63 -4.31 -6.10 26.35
CA ALA A 63 -4.99 -4.81 26.52
C ALA A 63 -6.40 -4.98 27.09
N SER A 64 -7.19 -5.90 26.53
CA SER A 64 -8.53 -6.22 26.99
C SER A 64 -8.52 -6.79 28.41
N ALA A 65 -7.51 -7.60 28.76
CA ALA A 65 -7.33 -8.11 30.11
C ALA A 65 -7.09 -6.98 31.12
N ILE A 66 -6.27 -5.99 30.77
CA ILE A 66 -6.01 -4.81 31.61
C ILE A 66 -7.29 -4.00 31.83
N GLY A 67 -8.05 -3.73 30.76
CA GLY A 67 -9.31 -3.00 30.86
C GLY A 67 -10.34 -3.71 31.74
N ALA A 68 -10.46 -5.03 31.57
CA ALA A 68 -11.30 -5.87 32.42
C ALA A 68 -10.82 -5.85 33.88
N ALA A 69 -9.52 -5.99 34.14
CA ALA A 69 -8.95 -5.99 35.48
C ALA A 69 -9.21 -4.67 36.23
N PHE A 70 -9.04 -3.52 35.58
CA PHE A 70 -9.37 -2.22 36.19
C PHE A 70 -10.86 -2.07 36.46
N ALA A 71 -11.72 -2.57 35.57
CA ALA A 71 -13.16 -2.60 35.81
C ALA A 71 -13.49 -3.39 37.08
N MET A 72 -12.92 -4.59 37.24
CA MET A 72 -13.11 -5.40 38.44
C MET A 72 -12.65 -4.68 39.70
N LEU A 73 -11.43 -4.13 39.66
CA LEU A 73 -10.79 -3.48 40.80
C LEU A 73 -11.58 -2.27 41.27
N TYR A 74 -11.90 -1.34 40.37
CA TYR A 74 -12.58 -0.10 40.77
C TYR A 74 -14.06 -0.31 41.10
N THR A 75 -14.74 -1.26 40.46
CA THR A 75 -16.12 -1.62 40.84
C THR A 75 -16.15 -2.21 42.24
N PHE A 76 -15.19 -3.07 42.59
CA PHE A 76 -15.08 -3.63 43.93
C PHE A 76 -14.83 -2.56 45.00
N LEU A 77 -13.99 -1.56 44.71
CA LEU A 77 -13.62 -0.51 45.67
C LEU A 77 -14.66 0.62 45.82
N LEU A 78 -15.29 1.02 44.72
CA LEU A 78 -16.10 2.25 44.65
C LEU A 78 -17.54 2.02 44.20
N GLY A 79 -17.90 0.78 43.84
CA GLY A 79 -19.16 0.47 43.17
C GLY A 79 -19.24 1.06 41.76
N VAL A 80 -20.44 1.05 41.19
CA VAL A 80 -20.71 1.58 39.85
C VAL A 80 -21.11 3.06 39.98
N THR A 81 -20.13 3.96 39.81
CA THR A 81 -20.35 5.42 39.85
C THR A 81 -19.69 6.10 38.63
N PRO A 82 -20.09 7.32 38.26
CA PRO A 82 -19.43 8.07 37.18
C PRO A 82 -17.90 8.20 37.38
N LEU A 83 -17.46 8.31 38.64
CA LEU A 83 -16.04 8.33 38.99
C LEU A 83 -15.34 7.02 38.61
N THR A 84 -15.99 5.87 38.86
CA THR A 84 -15.50 4.55 38.48
C THR A 84 -15.28 4.44 36.97
N TYR A 85 -16.21 4.95 36.14
CA TYR A 85 -16.05 4.98 34.69
C TYR A 85 -14.80 5.75 34.25
N MET A 86 -14.59 6.95 34.84
CA MET A 86 -13.41 7.77 34.55
C MET A 86 -12.12 7.03 34.92
N LEU A 87 -12.04 6.46 36.12
CA LEU A 87 -10.84 5.76 36.60
C LEU A 87 -10.51 4.54 35.74
N VAL A 88 -11.51 3.72 35.38
CA VAL A 88 -11.31 2.58 34.48
C VAL A 88 -10.76 3.05 33.14
N ALA A 89 -11.37 4.05 32.52
CA ALA A 89 -10.95 4.53 31.21
C ALA A 89 -9.51 5.09 31.24
N VAL A 90 -9.23 6.01 32.17
CA VAL A 90 -7.92 6.68 32.27
C VAL A 90 -6.82 5.67 32.62
N SER A 91 -7.01 4.83 33.64
CA SER A 91 -6.00 3.83 34.04
C SER A 91 -5.75 2.81 32.94
N THR A 92 -6.79 2.40 32.20
CA THR A 92 -6.64 1.51 31.03
C THR A 92 -5.83 2.17 29.92
N ILE A 93 -6.11 3.43 29.58
CA ILE A 93 -5.39 4.17 28.53
C ILE A 93 -3.92 4.34 28.90
N ILE A 94 -3.65 4.80 30.13
CA ILE A 94 -2.28 5.00 30.63
C ILE A 94 -1.50 3.69 30.59
N SER A 95 -2.11 2.60 31.08
CA SER A 95 -1.45 1.28 31.12
C SER A 95 -1.21 0.72 29.72
N CYS A 96 -2.19 0.81 28.82
CA CYS A 96 -2.01 0.38 27.43
C CYS A 96 -0.93 1.20 26.72
N SER A 97 -0.85 2.51 26.97
CA SER A 97 0.19 3.37 26.41
C SER A 97 1.58 2.99 26.92
N LYS A 98 1.73 2.81 28.24
CA LYS A 98 3.00 2.42 28.88
C LYS A 98 3.50 1.06 28.39
N LEU A 99 2.60 0.13 28.12
CA LEU A 99 2.90 -1.22 27.61
C LEU A 99 2.94 -1.30 26.08
N ARG A 100 2.82 -0.16 25.37
CA ARG A 100 2.82 -0.07 23.89
C ARG A 100 1.71 -0.90 23.21
N LEU A 101 0.56 -1.05 23.87
CA LEU A 101 -0.60 -1.81 23.39
C LEU A 101 -1.60 -0.95 22.60
N HIS A 102 -1.11 0.03 21.83
CA HIS A 102 -1.95 1.07 21.19
C HIS A 102 -3.09 0.51 20.31
N ALA A 103 -2.86 -0.60 19.61
CA ALA A 103 -3.87 -1.23 18.75
C ALA A 103 -5.05 -1.86 19.52
N GLY A 104 -4.90 -2.05 20.84
CA GLY A 104 -5.92 -2.59 21.72
C GLY A 104 -6.55 -1.58 22.67
N THR A 105 -6.00 -0.37 22.80
CA THR A 105 -6.47 0.62 23.80
C THR A 105 -7.97 0.90 23.69
N LEU A 106 -8.50 1.16 22.48
CA LEU A 106 -9.92 1.45 22.28
C LEU A 106 -10.81 0.28 22.70
N VAL A 107 -10.45 -0.95 22.30
CA VAL A 107 -11.23 -2.14 22.64
C VAL A 107 -11.13 -2.43 24.14
N ALA A 108 -9.96 -2.19 24.75
CA ALA A 108 -9.73 -2.37 26.17
C ALA A 108 -10.56 -1.40 27.01
N THR A 109 -10.61 -0.11 26.64
CA THR A 109 -11.43 0.88 27.35
C THR A 109 -12.91 0.59 27.21
N LEU A 110 -13.37 0.25 25.99
CA LEU A 110 -14.75 -0.17 25.77
C LEU A 110 -15.10 -1.40 26.61
N THR A 111 -14.20 -2.39 26.67
CA THR A 111 -14.40 -3.61 27.46
C THR A 111 -14.49 -3.30 28.95
N GLY A 112 -13.56 -2.50 29.48
CA GLY A 112 -13.56 -2.12 30.89
C GLY A 112 -14.83 -1.35 31.27
N VAL A 113 -15.21 -0.37 30.44
CA VAL A 113 -16.42 0.43 30.66
C VAL A 113 -17.68 -0.42 30.58
N ALA A 114 -17.80 -1.30 29.59
CA ALA A 114 -18.96 -2.16 29.42
C ALA A 114 -19.10 -3.21 30.53
N MET A 115 -18.00 -3.61 31.19
CA MET A 115 -18.08 -4.56 32.30
C MET A 115 -18.67 -3.97 33.58
N LEU A 116 -18.64 -2.65 33.76
CA LEU A 116 -19.21 -1.98 34.93
C LEU A 116 -20.71 -2.27 35.10
N THR A 117 -21.45 -2.47 34.01
CA THR A 117 -22.91 -2.70 34.03
C THR A 117 -23.32 -4.16 34.04
N ILE A 118 -22.37 -5.09 33.88
CA ILE A 118 -22.67 -6.52 33.64
C ILE A 118 -22.37 -7.37 34.88
N VAL A 119 -21.48 -6.92 35.78
CA VAL A 119 -21.01 -7.76 36.89
C VAL A 119 -21.91 -7.60 38.11
N HIS A 120 -22.60 -8.67 38.48
CA HIS A 120 -23.31 -8.80 39.76
C HIS A 120 -22.71 -10.03 40.47
N ASP A 121 -22.17 -9.80 41.67
CA ASP A 121 -21.69 -10.77 42.66
C ASP A 121 -20.38 -11.54 42.39
N HIS A 122 -20.15 -12.12 41.20
CA HIS A 122 -18.95 -12.94 40.96
C HIS A 122 -17.91 -12.27 40.06
N TYR A 123 -17.14 -11.36 40.67
CA TYR A 123 -16.12 -10.56 39.98
C TYR A 123 -15.07 -11.43 39.26
N PHE A 124 -14.40 -12.33 39.96
CA PHE A 124 -13.32 -13.14 39.38
C PHE A 124 -13.80 -14.04 38.23
N ILE A 125 -14.97 -14.67 38.37
CA ILE A 125 -15.56 -15.51 37.33
C ILE A 125 -15.91 -14.66 36.10
N SER A 126 -16.49 -13.47 36.31
CA SER A 126 -16.83 -12.54 35.23
C SER A 126 -15.59 -12.09 34.45
N PHE A 127 -14.46 -11.89 35.14
CA PHE A 127 -13.17 -11.61 34.51
C PHE A 127 -12.69 -12.77 33.64
N LEU A 128 -12.75 -14.01 34.14
CA LEU A 128 -12.36 -15.19 33.37
C LEU A 128 -13.24 -15.41 32.14
N ILE A 129 -14.56 -15.28 32.29
CA ILE A 129 -15.51 -15.34 31.16
C ILE A 129 -15.20 -14.24 30.14
N ARG A 130 -14.81 -13.04 30.58
CA ARG A 130 -14.38 -11.98 29.67
C ARG A 130 -13.13 -12.39 28.89
N LEU A 131 -12.10 -12.88 29.56
CA LEU A 131 -10.88 -13.31 28.87
C LEU A 131 -11.16 -14.44 27.87
N ALA A 132 -12.02 -15.39 28.24
CA ALA A 132 -12.39 -16.49 27.38
C ALA A 132 -13.20 -16.01 26.16
N THR A 133 -14.20 -15.16 26.34
CA THR A 133 -14.99 -14.59 25.24
C THR A 133 -14.15 -13.71 24.30
N THR A 134 -13.24 -12.89 24.84
CA THR A 134 -12.27 -12.13 24.03
C THR A 134 -11.37 -13.09 23.24
N SER A 135 -10.87 -14.16 23.86
CA SER A 135 -10.04 -15.16 23.18
C SER A 135 -10.80 -15.84 22.04
N ILE A 136 -12.06 -16.21 22.23
CA ILE A 136 -12.90 -16.78 21.17
C ILE A 136 -13.00 -15.79 20.00
N GLY A 137 -13.32 -14.52 20.25
CA GLY A 137 -13.39 -13.50 19.19
C GLY A 137 -12.06 -13.32 18.43
N LEU A 138 -10.93 -13.29 19.15
CA LEU A 138 -9.59 -13.15 18.57
C LEU A 138 -9.19 -14.38 17.73
N LEU A 139 -9.41 -15.58 18.26
CA LEU A 139 -9.04 -16.84 17.60
C LEU A 139 -9.90 -17.07 16.37
N THR A 140 -11.23 -16.93 16.50
CA THR A 140 -12.18 -17.14 15.40
C THR A 140 -11.94 -16.16 14.25
N SER A 141 -11.79 -14.86 14.52
CA SER A 141 -11.50 -13.87 13.47
C SER A 141 -10.16 -14.09 12.79
N SER A 142 -9.11 -14.46 13.54
CA SER A 142 -7.79 -14.76 12.97
C SER A 142 -7.85 -16.00 12.08
N LEU A 143 -8.51 -17.07 12.54
CA LEU A 143 -8.66 -18.31 11.80
C LEU A 143 -9.48 -18.11 10.51
N VAL A 144 -10.59 -17.37 10.60
CA VAL A 144 -11.40 -17.01 9.44
C VAL A 144 -10.59 -16.19 8.44
N ASN A 145 -9.75 -15.24 8.89
CA ASN A 145 -8.98 -14.44 7.95
C ASN A 145 -7.93 -15.27 7.18
N ILE A 146 -7.34 -16.27 7.84
CA ILE A 146 -6.44 -17.24 7.19
C ILE A 146 -7.24 -18.11 6.20
N ILE A 147 -8.27 -18.82 6.66
CA ILE A 147 -8.87 -19.91 5.87
C ILE A 147 -9.75 -19.38 4.74
N VAL A 148 -10.57 -18.37 5.03
CA VAL A 148 -11.60 -17.92 4.10
C VAL A 148 -10.96 -16.98 3.09
N LEU A 149 -11.01 -17.30 1.80
CA LEU A 149 -10.64 -16.40 0.68
C LEU A 149 -9.30 -15.67 0.90
N PRO A 150 -8.16 -16.37 0.89
CA PRO A 150 -6.85 -15.74 1.09
C PRO A 150 -6.66 -14.57 0.12
N PRO A 151 -6.31 -13.37 0.61
CA PRO A 151 -6.25 -12.18 -0.23
C PRO A 151 -5.10 -12.27 -1.24
N ASN A 152 -5.40 -11.92 -2.50
CA ASN A 152 -4.40 -11.81 -3.56
C ASN A 152 -4.46 -10.42 -4.18
N TYR A 153 -3.44 -9.63 -3.87
CA TYR A 153 -3.31 -8.23 -4.28
C TYR A 153 -2.64 -8.07 -5.64
N THR A 154 -1.92 -9.09 -6.12
CA THR A 154 -1.13 -9.03 -7.36
C THR A 154 -1.94 -8.50 -8.57
N PRO A 155 -3.19 -8.94 -8.84
CA PRO A 155 -3.95 -8.42 -9.98
C PRO A 155 -4.28 -6.93 -9.87
N ILE A 156 -4.54 -6.45 -8.65
CA ILE A 156 -4.87 -5.04 -8.38
C ILE A 156 -3.61 -4.19 -8.52
N ILE A 157 -2.47 -4.69 -8.03
CA ILE A 157 -1.16 -4.07 -8.20
C ILE A 157 -0.84 -3.93 -9.69
N THR A 158 -0.93 -5.00 -10.48
CA THR A 158 -0.71 -4.96 -11.94
C THR A 158 -1.57 -3.88 -12.61
N ARG A 159 -2.88 -3.86 -12.32
CA ARG A 159 -3.81 -2.88 -12.91
C ARG A 159 -3.47 -1.45 -12.51
N LYS A 160 -3.14 -1.23 -11.24
CA LYS A 160 -2.76 0.11 -10.75
C LYS A 160 -1.45 0.58 -11.36
N ILE A 161 -0.45 -0.29 -11.51
CA ILE A 161 0.82 0.04 -12.19
C ILE A 161 0.59 0.37 -13.66
N GLN A 162 -0.27 -0.37 -14.37
CA GLN A 162 -0.64 -0.05 -15.75
C GLN A 162 -1.29 1.34 -15.85
N ASN A 163 -2.22 1.66 -14.95
CA ASN A 163 -2.84 2.99 -14.90
C ASN A 163 -1.83 4.09 -14.55
N LEU A 164 -0.93 3.81 -13.61
CA LEU A 164 0.14 4.73 -13.21
C LEU A 164 1.04 5.07 -14.41
N SER A 165 1.42 4.08 -15.22
CA SER A 165 2.17 4.26 -16.47
C SER A 165 1.48 5.24 -17.43
N LYS A 166 0.16 5.08 -17.62
CA LYS A 166 -0.64 5.97 -18.47
C LYS A 166 -0.70 7.39 -17.92
N GLN A 167 -0.89 7.53 -16.61
CA GLN A 167 -0.91 8.85 -15.96
C GLN A 167 0.46 9.55 -16.04
N MET A 168 1.57 8.83 -15.83
CA MET A 168 2.93 9.37 -16.01
C MET A 168 3.14 9.88 -17.43
N SER A 169 2.68 9.12 -18.43
CA SER A 169 2.78 9.51 -19.84
C SER A 169 2.05 10.83 -20.12
N SER A 170 0.89 11.05 -19.49
CA SER A 170 0.11 12.27 -19.62
C SER A 170 0.81 13.46 -18.96
N VAL A 171 1.31 13.26 -17.73
CA VAL A 171 2.03 14.32 -16.99
C VAL A 171 3.30 14.73 -17.72
N LEU A 172 4.07 13.78 -18.24
CA LEU A 172 5.27 14.07 -19.04
C LEU A 172 4.94 14.83 -20.32
N GLN A 173 3.89 14.43 -21.04
CA GLN A 173 3.47 15.11 -22.27
C GLN A 173 3.02 16.54 -21.99
N GLN A 174 2.20 16.75 -20.95
CA GLN A 174 1.77 18.09 -20.54
C GLN A 174 2.96 18.94 -20.12
N ARG A 175 3.83 18.42 -19.26
CA ARG A 175 4.98 19.18 -18.78
C ARG A 175 5.96 19.50 -19.91
N GLY A 176 6.18 18.57 -20.84
CA GLY A 176 6.97 18.81 -22.04
C GLY A 176 6.40 19.95 -22.89
N SER A 177 5.07 20.05 -23.00
CA SER A 177 4.42 21.07 -23.83
C SER A 177 4.61 22.45 -23.21
N GLU A 178 4.47 22.56 -21.89
CA GLU A 178 4.72 23.78 -21.14
C GLU A 178 6.17 24.21 -21.27
N LEU A 179 7.12 23.29 -21.08
CA LEU A 179 8.55 23.58 -21.20
C LEU A 179 8.94 24.02 -22.62
N SER A 180 8.36 23.40 -23.66
CA SER A 180 8.60 23.78 -25.06
C SER A 180 8.13 25.20 -25.39
N GLN A 181 7.11 25.67 -24.68
CA GLN A 181 6.53 27.01 -24.80
C GLN A 181 7.11 27.98 -23.75
N VAL A 182 8.12 27.57 -22.98
CA VAL A 182 8.74 28.38 -21.92
C VAL A 182 7.72 28.79 -20.82
N HIS A 183 6.64 28.02 -20.66
CA HIS A 183 5.62 28.25 -19.65
C HIS A 183 6.02 27.63 -18.30
N ALA A 184 5.70 28.37 -17.22
CA ALA A 184 5.74 27.83 -15.88
C ALA A 184 4.80 26.62 -15.76
N CYS A 185 5.08 25.73 -14.79
CA CYS A 185 4.25 24.55 -14.59
C CYS A 185 2.80 24.95 -14.28
N HIS A 186 1.85 24.47 -15.07
CA HIS A 186 0.45 24.73 -14.77
C HIS A 186 0.04 24.02 -13.48
N LYS A 187 -0.89 24.65 -12.75
CA LYS A 187 -1.45 24.11 -11.50
C LYS A 187 -2.03 22.70 -11.70
N GLN A 188 -2.68 22.47 -12.85
CA GLN A 188 -3.28 21.19 -13.18
C GLN A 188 -2.23 20.08 -13.32
N THR A 189 -1.15 20.33 -14.06
CA THR A 189 -0.02 19.40 -14.24
C THR A 189 0.63 19.05 -12.90
N LYS A 190 0.79 20.07 -12.02
CA LYS A 190 1.30 19.87 -10.65
C LYS A 190 0.36 19.03 -9.78
N LEU A 191 -0.96 19.21 -9.88
CA LEU A 191 -1.94 18.39 -9.15
C LEU A 191 -1.91 16.94 -9.64
N GLN A 192 -1.83 16.70 -10.95
CA GLN A 192 -1.70 15.36 -11.51
C GLN A 192 -0.40 14.67 -11.06
N PHE A 193 0.70 15.42 -11.00
CA PHE A 193 1.95 14.92 -10.42
C PHE A 193 1.81 14.51 -8.95
N GLN A 194 1.15 15.33 -8.12
CA GLN A 194 0.90 14.98 -6.71
C GLN A 194 0.04 13.72 -6.57
N GLN A 195 -0.93 13.53 -7.47
CA GLN A 195 -1.75 12.31 -7.53
C GLN A 195 -0.92 11.07 -7.89
N LEU A 196 0.06 11.18 -8.80
CA LEU A 196 0.98 10.08 -9.12
C LEU A 196 1.75 9.62 -7.90
N SER A 197 2.33 10.55 -7.15
CA SER A 197 3.08 10.24 -5.92
C SER A 197 2.21 9.52 -4.89
N ALA A 198 0.98 10.03 -4.65
CA ALA A 198 0.03 9.40 -3.74
C ALA A 198 -0.43 8.00 -4.21
N GLU A 199 -0.56 7.77 -5.52
CA GLU A 199 -0.88 6.44 -6.03
C GLU A 199 0.27 5.44 -5.87
N ILE A 200 1.53 5.88 -5.97
CA ILE A 200 2.69 5.01 -5.69
C ILE A 200 2.63 4.48 -4.25
N GLU A 201 2.43 5.36 -3.27
CA GLU A 201 2.35 4.98 -1.85
C GLU A 201 1.23 3.96 -1.59
N LYS A 202 0.08 4.14 -2.25
CA LYS A 202 -1.03 3.18 -2.19
C LYS A 202 -0.64 1.82 -2.78
N ILE A 203 0.07 1.78 -3.90
CA ILE A 203 0.52 0.52 -4.52
C ILE A 203 1.58 -0.15 -3.65
N GLU A 204 2.51 0.60 -3.06
CA GLU A 204 3.51 0.09 -2.13
C GLU A 204 2.84 -0.57 -0.91
N THR A 205 1.80 0.07 -0.34
CA THR A 205 1.00 -0.52 0.74
C THR A 205 0.37 -1.87 0.33
N LEU A 206 -0.16 -1.97 -0.90
CA LEU A 206 -0.70 -3.24 -1.41
C LEU A 206 0.40 -4.30 -1.58
N CYS A 207 1.61 -3.89 -1.97
CA CYS A 207 2.76 -4.79 -2.07
C CYS A 207 3.17 -5.33 -0.69
N GLU A 208 3.19 -4.49 0.33
CA GLU A 208 3.43 -4.92 1.71
C GLU A 208 2.37 -5.92 2.18
N TYR A 209 1.09 -5.66 1.90
CA TYR A 209 0.04 -6.61 2.22
C TYR A 209 0.26 -7.95 1.53
N GLN A 210 0.60 -7.96 0.24
CA GLN A 210 0.89 -9.19 -0.49
C GLN A 210 2.06 -9.98 0.08
N GLN A 211 3.13 -9.29 0.51
CA GLN A 211 4.30 -9.93 1.12
C GLN A 211 3.98 -10.54 2.50
N LYS A 212 3.16 -9.85 3.30
CA LYS A 212 2.73 -10.35 4.62
C LYS A 212 1.95 -11.66 4.52
N GLU A 213 1.15 -11.82 3.47
CA GLU A 213 0.36 -13.03 3.24
C GLU A 213 1.21 -14.28 2.97
N TRP A 214 2.43 -14.12 2.45
CA TRP A 214 3.33 -15.25 2.19
C TRP A 214 3.77 -16.00 3.45
N LYS A 215 3.61 -15.38 4.63
CA LYS A 215 3.88 -16.04 5.91
C LYS A 215 2.86 -17.13 6.26
N PHE A 216 1.64 -17.04 5.73
CA PHE A 216 0.52 -17.88 6.13
C PHE A 216 -0.09 -18.70 4.99
N HIS A 217 0.15 -18.31 3.75
CA HIS A 217 -0.38 -19.00 2.58
C HIS A 217 0.74 -19.50 1.66
N HIS A 218 0.59 -20.73 1.16
CA HIS A 218 1.44 -21.25 0.11
C HIS A 218 1.12 -20.55 -1.21
N PHE A 219 2.14 -19.91 -1.79
CA PHE A 219 2.05 -19.34 -3.13
C PHE A 219 2.87 -20.18 -4.10
N THR A 220 2.33 -20.36 -5.30
CA THR A 220 3.06 -21.02 -6.38
C THR A 220 4.27 -20.19 -6.79
N ARG A 221 5.33 -20.86 -7.26
CA ARG A 221 6.52 -20.17 -7.83
C ARG A 221 6.13 -19.18 -8.92
N THR A 222 5.11 -19.49 -9.72
CA THR A 222 4.59 -18.61 -10.78
C THR A 222 3.92 -17.36 -10.22
N ALA A 223 3.12 -17.47 -9.15
CA ALA A 223 2.51 -16.32 -8.49
C ALA A 223 3.55 -15.41 -7.84
N MET A 224 4.53 -15.99 -7.14
CA MET A 224 5.66 -15.29 -6.54
C MET A 224 6.45 -14.48 -7.57
N ARG A 225 6.78 -15.11 -8.71
CA ARG A 225 7.49 -14.46 -9.83
C ARG A 225 6.68 -13.31 -10.43
N LYS A 226 5.38 -13.51 -10.65
CA LYS A 226 4.50 -12.45 -11.17
C LYS A 226 4.50 -11.24 -10.25
N PHE A 227 4.36 -11.46 -8.93
CA PHE A 227 4.46 -10.37 -7.96
C PHE A 227 5.82 -9.68 -7.99
N HIS A 228 6.93 -10.44 -7.99
CA HIS A 228 8.27 -9.87 -8.02
C HIS A 228 8.51 -9.00 -9.27
N TYR A 229 8.00 -9.42 -10.43
CA TYR A 229 8.02 -8.62 -11.64
C TYR A 229 7.29 -7.27 -11.45
N GLU A 230 6.06 -7.28 -10.92
CA GLU A 230 5.30 -6.05 -10.66
C GLU A 230 5.97 -5.17 -9.61
N TYR A 231 6.57 -5.76 -8.57
CA TYR A 231 7.29 -5.04 -7.54
C TYR A 231 8.54 -4.35 -8.10
N LYS A 232 9.34 -5.04 -8.93
CA LYS A 232 10.49 -4.42 -9.61
C LYS A 232 10.04 -3.31 -10.55
N LYS A 233 8.93 -3.50 -11.27
CA LYS A 233 8.32 -2.49 -12.13
C LYS A 233 7.91 -1.24 -11.33
N LEU A 234 7.25 -1.41 -10.18
CA LEU A 234 6.88 -0.31 -9.28
C LEU A 234 8.11 0.47 -8.79
N SER A 235 9.20 -0.23 -8.43
CA SER A 235 10.44 0.41 -7.99
C SER A 235 11.04 1.34 -9.07
N LEU A 236 10.99 0.93 -10.34
CA LEU A 236 11.41 1.78 -11.46
C LEU A 236 10.43 2.93 -11.71
N MET A 237 9.12 2.68 -11.58
CA MET A 237 8.09 3.74 -11.67
C MET A 237 8.28 4.81 -10.59
N ARG A 238 8.69 4.43 -9.39
CA ARG A 238 9.03 5.37 -8.31
C ARG A 238 10.21 6.27 -8.67
N GLN A 239 11.25 5.70 -9.26
CA GLN A 239 12.40 6.49 -9.75
C GLN A 239 11.97 7.41 -10.90
N LEU A 240 11.11 6.95 -11.81
CA LEU A 240 10.55 7.81 -12.85
C LEU A 240 9.80 9.02 -12.27
N VAL A 241 8.98 8.83 -11.23
CA VAL A 241 8.27 9.95 -10.58
C VAL A 241 9.23 10.94 -9.94
N TYR A 242 10.37 10.48 -9.41
CA TYR A 242 11.41 11.40 -8.90
C TYR A 242 11.94 12.31 -10.01
N HIS A 243 12.34 11.74 -11.16
CA HIS A 243 12.84 12.52 -12.30
C HIS A 243 11.76 13.41 -12.93
N ILE A 244 10.51 12.93 -13.02
CA ILE A 244 9.36 13.76 -13.42
C ILE A 244 9.20 14.94 -12.45
N GLY A 245 9.36 14.72 -11.15
CA GLY A 245 9.31 15.77 -10.14
C GLY A 245 10.32 16.88 -10.41
N ASN A 246 11.57 16.53 -10.73
CA ASN A 246 12.60 17.51 -11.07
C ASN A 246 12.20 18.34 -12.30
N LEU A 247 11.57 17.74 -13.31
CA LEU A 247 11.04 18.46 -14.48
C LEU A 247 9.84 19.36 -14.14
N ILE A 248 8.98 18.95 -13.20
CA ILE A 248 7.83 19.75 -12.75
C ILE A 248 8.27 21.06 -12.09
N TYR A 249 9.34 21.02 -11.29
CA TYR A 249 9.85 22.19 -10.57
C TYR A 249 10.93 22.98 -11.32
N LEU A 250 11.28 22.57 -12.54
CA LEU A 250 12.29 23.22 -13.36
C LEU A 250 11.87 24.65 -13.79
N PRO A 251 12.73 25.67 -13.59
CA PRO A 251 12.40 27.07 -13.91
C PRO A 251 12.41 27.32 -15.43
N ALA A 252 11.22 27.27 -16.06
CA ALA A 252 11.09 27.35 -17.52
C ALA A 252 11.66 28.63 -18.16
N HIS A 253 11.57 29.78 -17.49
CA HIS A 253 12.02 31.08 -18.00
C HIS A 253 13.53 31.18 -18.30
N GLN A 254 14.33 30.23 -17.83
CA GLN A 254 15.77 30.18 -18.06
C GLN A 254 16.14 29.35 -19.30
N LEU A 255 15.16 28.80 -20.02
CA LEU A 255 15.37 28.00 -21.24
C LEU A 255 15.36 28.90 -22.49
N GLN A 256 16.35 28.74 -23.38
CA GLN A 256 16.46 29.52 -24.62
C GLN A 256 15.57 28.94 -25.73
N SER A 257 14.56 29.68 -26.16
CA SER A 257 13.45 29.23 -27.03
C SER A 257 13.83 28.50 -28.33
N ALA A 258 14.95 28.83 -28.98
CA ALA A 258 15.26 28.43 -30.36
C ALA A 258 15.67 26.95 -30.59
N ARG A 259 15.79 26.10 -29.56
CA ARG A 259 16.39 24.74 -29.69
C ARG A 259 15.51 23.56 -29.26
N HIS A 260 14.22 23.75 -29.05
CA HIS A 260 13.38 22.81 -28.28
C HIS A 260 12.64 21.70 -29.06
N GLN A 261 12.73 21.61 -30.39
CA GLN A 261 11.96 20.60 -31.13
C GLN A 261 12.37 19.16 -30.77
N VAL A 262 13.66 18.86 -30.73
CA VAL A 262 14.19 17.53 -30.33
C VAL A 262 13.76 17.17 -28.90
N ILE A 263 13.73 18.16 -28.01
CA ILE A 263 13.32 18.00 -26.62
C ILE A 263 11.83 17.62 -26.56
N TRP A 264 10.99 18.35 -27.30
CA TRP A 264 9.55 18.08 -27.40
C TRP A 264 9.26 16.70 -28.00
N ASP A 265 9.94 16.36 -29.09
CA ASP A 265 9.83 15.05 -29.74
C ASP A 265 10.25 13.92 -28.78
N THR A 266 11.19 14.19 -27.86
CA THR A 266 11.57 13.24 -26.81
C THR A 266 10.43 13.00 -25.81
N PHE A 267 9.75 14.06 -25.34
CA PHE A 267 8.57 13.90 -24.46
C PHE A 267 7.45 13.11 -25.13
N ILE A 268 7.17 13.38 -26.41
CA ILE A 268 6.21 12.59 -27.20
C ILE A 268 6.67 11.14 -27.29
N SER A 269 7.96 10.92 -27.52
CA SER A 269 8.49 9.56 -27.59
C SER A 269 8.40 8.83 -26.25
N PHE A 270 8.61 9.49 -25.11
CA PHE A 270 8.40 8.91 -23.78
C PHE A 270 6.93 8.55 -23.55
N HIS A 271 6.02 9.41 -24.00
CA HIS A 271 4.58 9.12 -23.94
C HIS A 271 4.26 7.80 -24.65
N ASN A 272 4.74 7.64 -25.89
CA ASN A 272 4.53 6.42 -26.68
C ASN A 272 5.11 5.17 -26.00
N VAL A 273 6.30 5.28 -25.41
CA VAL A 273 6.95 4.17 -24.70
C VAL A 273 6.16 3.78 -23.44
N LEU A 274 5.67 4.75 -22.66
CA LEU A 274 4.91 4.50 -21.42
C LEU A 274 3.49 3.98 -21.67
N GLN A 275 2.91 4.24 -22.84
CA GLN A 275 1.63 3.68 -23.29
C GLN A 275 1.77 2.25 -23.82
N ASN A 276 2.95 1.86 -24.28
CA ASN A 276 3.24 0.51 -24.72
C ASN A 276 3.44 -0.44 -23.53
N GLU A 277 2.69 -1.54 -23.46
CA GLU A 277 2.80 -2.53 -22.37
C GLU A 277 4.21 -3.15 -22.24
N GLN A 278 4.97 -3.17 -23.34
CA GLN A 278 6.32 -3.73 -23.40
C GLN A 278 7.42 -2.69 -23.12
N TYR A 279 7.08 -1.40 -23.02
CA TYR A 279 8.05 -0.30 -22.90
C TYR A 279 9.09 -0.26 -24.03
N LYS A 280 8.77 -0.84 -25.19
CA LYS A 280 9.69 -0.90 -26.33
C LYS A 280 9.84 0.48 -26.96
N SER A 281 11.07 0.96 -27.07
CA SER A 281 11.41 2.18 -27.79
C SER A 281 11.51 1.96 -29.30
N SER A 282 11.15 2.99 -30.08
CA SER A 282 11.28 2.99 -31.54
C SER A 282 12.70 3.37 -31.97
N LEU A 283 13.05 3.11 -33.23
CA LEU A 283 14.33 3.59 -33.80
C LEU A 283 14.43 5.13 -33.73
N HIS A 284 13.32 5.83 -33.99
CA HIS A 284 13.26 7.28 -33.86
C HIS A 284 13.57 7.75 -32.44
N HIS A 285 13.04 7.06 -31.41
CA HIS A 285 13.40 7.34 -30.01
C HIS A 285 14.92 7.28 -29.78
N GLN A 286 15.58 6.24 -30.30
CA GLN A 286 17.02 6.08 -30.14
C GLN A 286 17.81 7.22 -30.80
N THR A 287 17.36 7.68 -31.97
CA THR A 287 17.97 8.85 -32.64
C THR A 287 17.84 10.13 -31.81
N LEU A 288 16.66 10.40 -31.24
CA LEU A 288 16.43 11.56 -30.36
C LEU A 288 17.35 11.52 -29.14
N VAL A 289 17.46 10.37 -28.48
CA VAL A 289 18.31 10.19 -27.30
C VAL A 289 19.79 10.38 -27.63
N LEU A 290 20.27 9.92 -28.78
CA LEU A 290 21.65 10.18 -29.22
C LEU A 290 21.91 11.68 -29.36
N THR A 291 20.97 12.42 -29.96
CA THR A 291 21.05 13.88 -30.06
C THR A 291 21.04 14.55 -28.68
N LEU A 292 20.20 14.08 -27.74
CA LEU A 292 20.20 14.59 -26.36
C LEU A 292 21.54 14.35 -25.65
N LYS A 293 22.12 13.14 -25.79
CA LYS A 293 23.45 12.82 -25.23
C LYS A 293 24.53 13.74 -25.77
N GLN A 294 24.54 13.99 -27.08
CA GLN A 294 25.50 14.90 -27.71
C GLN A 294 25.35 16.33 -27.18
N ARG A 295 24.12 16.84 -27.09
CA ARG A 295 23.84 18.18 -26.52
C ARG A 295 24.27 18.30 -25.07
N PHE A 296 23.98 17.28 -24.27
CA PHE A 296 24.37 17.26 -22.85
C PHE A 296 25.88 17.38 -22.67
N TRP A 297 26.66 16.60 -23.42
CA TRP A 297 28.13 16.66 -23.32
C TRP A 297 28.70 17.96 -23.86
N ALA A 298 28.11 18.55 -24.92
CA ALA A 298 28.52 19.85 -25.42
C ALA A 298 28.32 20.96 -24.38
N HIS A 299 27.11 21.07 -23.79
CA HIS A 299 26.82 22.05 -22.74
C HIS A 299 27.69 21.86 -21.49
N LYS A 300 27.91 20.62 -21.07
CA LYS A 300 28.75 20.33 -19.90
C LYS A 300 30.21 20.73 -20.10
N GLN A 301 30.75 20.62 -21.32
CA GLN A 301 32.11 21.08 -21.63
C GLN A 301 32.23 22.61 -21.62
N GLU A 302 31.17 23.32 -22.04
CA GLU A 302 31.11 24.78 -21.98
C GLU A 302 30.96 25.29 -20.54
N GLU A 303 30.12 24.66 -19.72
CA GLU A 303 29.86 25.03 -18.32
C GLU A 303 31.04 24.78 -17.37
N ASN A 304 31.82 23.72 -17.60
CA ASN A 304 33.05 23.46 -16.84
C ASN A 304 34.09 24.60 -16.93
N ARG A 305 33.89 25.58 -17.82
CA ARG A 305 34.73 26.79 -17.96
C ARG A 305 34.22 28.00 -17.16
N GLY A 306 33.06 27.90 -16.49
CA GLY A 306 32.46 28.98 -15.69
C GLY A 306 32.25 28.61 -14.21
N ASP A 307 31.73 29.57 -13.42
CA ASP A 307 31.59 29.46 -11.95
C ASP A 307 30.34 28.69 -11.47
N HIS A 308 29.42 28.30 -12.36
CA HIS A 308 28.20 27.56 -11.99
C HIS A 308 28.22 26.12 -12.53
N PRO A 309 28.12 25.09 -11.66
CA PRO A 309 28.33 23.70 -12.07
C PRO A 309 27.20 23.07 -12.91
N PHE A 310 25.98 23.63 -12.91
CA PHE A 310 24.86 23.11 -13.70
C PHE A 310 23.89 24.21 -14.13
N SER A 311 23.64 24.35 -15.44
CA SER A 311 22.52 25.15 -15.94
C SER A 311 21.19 24.41 -15.90
N THR A 312 20.10 25.18 -16.07
CA THR A 312 18.74 24.66 -16.22
C THR A 312 18.58 23.75 -17.44
N GLU A 313 19.29 24.02 -18.54
CA GLU A 313 19.29 23.16 -19.73
C GLU A 313 20.04 21.85 -19.48
N THR A 314 21.22 21.91 -18.86
CA THR A 314 21.99 20.71 -18.49
C THR A 314 21.22 19.82 -17.52
N THR A 315 20.52 20.42 -16.55
CA THR A 315 19.63 19.71 -15.63
C THR A 315 18.49 19.03 -16.39
N MET A 316 17.80 19.75 -17.29
CA MET A 316 16.73 19.20 -18.10
C MET A 316 17.20 18.00 -18.93
N LEU A 317 18.33 18.13 -19.64
CA LEU A 317 18.90 17.08 -20.46
C LEU A 317 19.26 15.85 -19.63
N TYR A 318 19.84 16.05 -18.44
CA TYR A 318 20.13 14.97 -17.50
C TYR A 318 18.85 14.21 -17.10
N GLU A 319 17.79 14.93 -16.70
CA GLU A 319 16.53 14.31 -16.30
C GLU A 319 15.89 13.51 -17.45
N LEU A 320 15.93 14.01 -18.69
CA LEU A 320 15.45 13.27 -19.86
C LEU A 320 16.26 11.99 -20.09
N LEU A 321 17.60 12.06 -19.99
CA LEU A 321 18.47 10.89 -20.15
C LEU A 321 18.25 9.85 -19.04
N ALA A 322 18.01 10.29 -17.80
CA ALA A 322 17.69 9.42 -16.68
C ALA A 322 16.34 8.72 -16.87
N ILE A 323 15.31 9.45 -17.33
CA ILE A 323 14.00 8.88 -17.70
C ILE A 323 14.17 7.81 -18.79
N HIS A 324 14.92 8.12 -19.85
CA HIS A 324 15.20 7.15 -20.92
C HIS A 324 15.83 5.86 -20.37
N HIS A 325 16.86 5.97 -19.52
CA HIS A 325 17.51 4.81 -18.92
C HIS A 325 16.54 3.92 -18.13
N LEU A 326 15.64 4.53 -17.36
CA LEU A 326 14.62 3.79 -16.61
C LEU A 326 13.58 3.12 -17.52
N LEU A 327 13.23 3.72 -18.65
CA LEU A 327 12.36 3.12 -19.65
C LEU A 327 13.03 1.90 -20.32
N GLU A 328 14.34 1.97 -20.59
CA GLU A 328 15.10 0.82 -21.09
C GLU A 328 15.14 -0.33 -20.08
N GLU A 329 15.35 -0.03 -18.79
CA GLU A 329 15.32 -1.06 -17.75
C GLU A 329 13.91 -1.66 -17.60
N LEU A 330 12.84 -0.86 -17.72
CA LEU A 330 11.46 -1.35 -17.78
C LEU A 330 11.23 -2.32 -18.96
N HIS A 331 11.76 -2.00 -20.14
CA HIS A 331 11.72 -2.89 -21.30
C HIS A 331 12.51 -4.19 -21.05
N ARG A 332 13.72 -4.06 -20.49
CA ARG A 332 14.59 -5.20 -20.19
C ARG A 332 13.91 -6.19 -19.24
N ILE A 333 13.28 -5.71 -18.17
CA ILE A 333 12.56 -6.60 -17.23
C ILE A 333 11.33 -7.25 -17.87
N HIS A 334 10.68 -6.59 -18.83
CA HIS A 334 9.58 -7.17 -19.61
C HIS A 334 10.09 -8.33 -20.48
N CYS A 335 11.17 -8.10 -21.25
CA CYS A 335 11.80 -9.14 -22.07
C CYS A 335 12.34 -10.32 -21.25
N LEU A 336 12.79 -10.11 -20.02
CA LEU A 336 13.16 -11.20 -19.13
C LEU A 336 11.94 -12.03 -18.72
N LYS A 337 10.84 -11.38 -18.31
CA LYS A 337 9.59 -12.07 -17.97
C LYS A 337 9.09 -12.94 -19.12
N ASP A 338 9.09 -12.44 -20.35
CA ASP A 338 8.57 -13.18 -21.51
C ASP A 338 9.44 -14.38 -21.86
N ARG A 339 10.77 -14.23 -21.86
CA ARG A 339 11.70 -15.36 -22.06
C ARG A 339 11.48 -16.48 -21.05
N TYR A 340 11.25 -16.13 -19.79
CA TYR A 340 10.98 -17.14 -18.76
C TYR A 340 9.62 -17.82 -18.93
N ASN A 341 8.59 -17.09 -19.38
CA ASN A 341 7.29 -17.70 -19.66
C ASN A 341 7.38 -18.70 -20.82
N LEU A 342 8.09 -18.35 -21.90
CA LEU A 342 8.32 -19.21 -23.06
C LEU A 342 9.11 -20.49 -22.73
N ASN A 343 10.14 -20.38 -21.89
CA ASN A 343 10.92 -21.55 -21.44
C ASN A 343 10.11 -22.47 -20.52
N ASN A 344 9.14 -21.93 -19.76
CA ASN A 344 8.28 -22.76 -18.93
C ASN A 344 7.18 -23.47 -19.73
N SER A 345 6.62 -22.84 -20.77
CA SER A 345 5.58 -23.46 -21.61
C SER A 345 6.14 -24.56 -22.52
N SER A 346 7.40 -24.43 -22.98
CA SER A 346 8.09 -25.48 -23.73
C SER A 346 8.40 -26.72 -22.88
N VAL A 347 8.78 -26.54 -21.61
CA VAL A 347 9.03 -27.66 -20.67
C VAL A 347 7.74 -28.40 -20.29
N SER A 348 6.60 -27.72 -20.20
CA SER A 348 5.30 -28.36 -19.91
C SER A 348 4.65 -29.08 -21.11
N LEU A 349 5.13 -28.85 -22.33
CA LEU A 349 4.70 -29.55 -23.55
C LEU A 349 5.54 -30.81 -23.82
N SER A 350 6.69 -30.94 -23.15
CA SER A 350 7.61 -32.08 -23.25
C SER A 350 7.49 -33.08 -22.09
N SER A 351 6.52 -32.88 -21.20
CA SER A 351 6.18 -33.76 -20.06
C SER A 351 4.73 -34.17 -20.17
#